data_AF-A0A962M642-F1
#
_entry.id   AF-A0A962M642-F1
#
_cell.length_a   1.000
_cell.length_b   1.000
_cell.length_c   1.000
_cell.angle_alpha   90.00
_cell.angle_beta   90.00
_cell.angle_gamma   90.00
#
_symmetry.space_group_name_H-M   'P 1'
#
loop_
_entity.id
_entity.type
_entity.pdbx_description
1 polymer ?
#
loop_
_entity_poly.entity_id
_entity_poly.type
_entity_poly.pdbx_seq_one_letter_code
_entity_poly.pdbx_strand_id
1 'polypeptide(L)'
;MSGDHPASGYTYGHLTYYENNKWVYADTGEEVPEVPTRKCPRCNLCPTKEGHDACLGKLPGVSYACCGHGVKRGYMMFSDGKIVRFTQLEEVEQRIQHPNGSITFKKILDKNSKSKSKGKKV
;
A
#
# COMPACT_ATOMS: atom_id res chain seq x y z
N MET A 1 15.36 24.46 -12.90
CA MET A 1 15.02 24.10 -14.28
C MET A 1 13.70 23.36 -14.22
N SER A 2 12.58 24.06 -14.43
CA SER A 2 11.26 23.47 -14.58
C SER A 2 11.15 22.96 -16.01
N GLY A 3 11.62 21.74 -16.26
CA GLY A 3 11.30 21.04 -17.49
C GLY A 3 9.83 20.65 -17.45
N ASP A 4 9.04 21.10 -18.42
CA ASP A 4 7.66 20.67 -18.56
C ASP A 4 7.67 19.19 -18.97
N HIS A 5 7.37 18.31 -18.02
CA HIS A 5 7.24 16.88 -18.29
C HIS A 5 5.87 16.63 -18.92
N PRO A 6 5.78 15.97 -20.09
CA PRO A 6 4.52 15.82 -20.83
C PRO A 6 3.45 15.03 -20.05
N ALA A 7 3.84 14.19 -19.11
CA ALA A 7 2.94 13.52 -18.18
C ALA A 7 3.63 13.20 -16.85
N SER A 8 2.84 13.13 -15.78
CA SER A 8 3.26 12.65 -14.45
C SER A 8 2.33 11.55 -13.94
N GLY A 9 2.88 10.68 -13.09
CA GLY A 9 2.19 9.51 -12.57
C GLY A 9 2.80 9.06 -11.24
N TYR A 10 2.34 7.91 -10.74
CA TYR A 10 2.91 7.30 -9.55
C TYR A 10 3.06 5.81 -9.72
N THR A 11 4.25 5.29 -9.42
CA THR A 11 4.56 3.86 -9.40
C THR A 11 4.90 3.43 -7.98
N TYR A 12 4.07 2.56 -7.40
CA TYR A 12 4.23 2.06 -6.02
C TYR A 12 4.39 3.15 -4.94
N GLY A 13 3.81 4.33 -5.19
CA GLY A 13 3.87 5.51 -4.33
C GLY A 13 4.97 6.52 -4.67
N HIS A 14 5.87 6.20 -5.60
CA HIS A 14 6.90 7.13 -6.07
C HIS A 14 6.39 7.96 -7.24
N LEU A 15 6.62 9.27 -7.21
CA LEU A 15 6.31 10.17 -8.32
C LEU A 15 7.16 9.79 -9.54
N THR A 16 6.52 9.71 -10.70
CA THR A 16 7.17 9.39 -11.97
C THR A 16 6.82 10.42 -13.03
N TYR A 17 7.73 10.62 -13.96
CA TYR A 17 7.52 11.45 -15.14
C TYR A 17 7.69 10.64 -16.42
N TYR A 18 6.97 11.02 -17.46
CA TYR A 18 7.18 10.45 -18.78
C TYR A 18 8.16 11.33 -19.56
N GLU A 19 9.34 10.79 -19.86
CA GLU A 19 10.42 11.49 -20.57
C GLU A 19 11.06 10.56 -21.60
N ASN A 20 11.44 11.07 -22.77
CA ASN A 20 12.17 10.30 -23.79
C ASN A 20 11.55 8.91 -24.09
N ASN A 21 10.22 8.86 -24.21
CA ASN A 21 9.42 7.65 -24.43
C ASN A 21 9.44 6.61 -23.30
N LYS A 22 9.83 6.97 -22.07
CA LYS A 22 9.86 6.08 -20.92
C LYS A 22 9.41 6.76 -19.64
N TRP A 23 9.00 5.95 -18.66
CA TRP A 23 8.72 6.45 -17.31
C TRP A 23 10.01 6.46 -16.50
N VAL A 24 10.30 7.58 -15.84
CA VAL A 24 11.44 7.73 -14.93
C VAL A 24 10.97 8.16 -13.54
N TYR A 25 11.70 7.78 -12.50
CA TYR A 25 11.45 8.25 -11.15
C TYR A 25 11.85 9.72 -11.01
N ALA A 26 10.97 10.54 -10.45
CA ALA A 26 11.17 11.97 -10.32
C ALA A 26 12.37 12.35 -9.42
N ASP A 27 12.73 11.49 -8.47
CA ASP A 27 13.78 11.73 -7.49
C ASP A 27 15.17 11.27 -7.94
N THR A 28 15.26 10.21 -8.75
CA THR A 28 16.55 9.66 -9.20
C THR A 28 16.82 9.85 -10.70
N GLY A 29 15.78 10.12 -11.50
CA GLY A 29 15.86 10.12 -12.97
C GLY A 29 16.05 8.71 -13.56
N GLU A 30 16.06 7.66 -12.74
CA GLU A 30 16.21 6.29 -13.20
C GLU A 30 14.92 5.79 -13.85
N GLU A 31 15.07 4.93 -14.85
CA GLU A 31 13.94 4.30 -15.53
C GLU A 31 13.14 3.41 -14.58
N VAL A 32 11.82 3.50 -14.68
CA VAL A 32 10.90 2.64 -13.94
C VAL A 32 10.93 1.26 -14.59
N PRO A 33 11.39 0.21 -13.87
CA PRO A 33 11.38 -1.14 -14.41
C PRO A 33 9.95 -1.65 -14.58
N GLU A 34 9.75 -2.59 -15.51
CA GLU A 34 8.45 -3.24 -15.74
C GLU A 34 7.88 -3.87 -14.45
N VAL A 35 8.76 -4.49 -13.65
CA VAL A 35 8.43 -4.99 -12.31
C VAL A 35 9.03 -4.04 -11.26
N PRO A 36 8.21 -3.29 -10.50
CA PRO A 36 8.72 -2.40 -9.47
C PRO A 36 9.51 -3.15 -8.40
N THR A 37 10.66 -2.61 -7.99
CA THR A 37 11.52 -3.17 -6.94
C THR A 37 11.69 -2.22 -5.74
N ARG A 38 11.32 -0.94 -5.90
CA ARG A 38 11.46 0.08 -4.86
C ARG A 38 10.47 -0.15 -3.72
N LYS A 39 10.94 0.12 -2.51
CA LYS A 39 10.11 0.08 -1.29
C LYS A 39 9.03 1.17 -1.36
N CYS A 40 7.83 0.86 -0.89
CA CYS A 40 6.77 1.85 -0.76
C CYS A 40 7.20 2.97 0.21
N PRO A 41 7.06 4.26 -0.13
CA PRO A 41 7.47 5.36 0.75
C PRO A 41 6.65 5.42 2.04
N ARG A 42 5.43 4.88 2.05
CA ARG A 42 4.55 4.85 3.24
C ARG A 42 4.91 3.75 4.23
N CYS A 43 5.06 2.51 3.75
CA CYS A 43 5.19 1.33 4.62
C CYS A 43 6.60 0.70 4.61
N ASN A 44 7.49 1.19 3.74
CA ASN A 44 8.87 0.74 3.56
C ASN A 44 9.02 -0.76 3.23
N LEU A 45 8.00 -1.36 2.63
CA LEU A 45 8.01 -2.75 2.16
C LEU A 45 8.22 -2.80 0.65
N CYS A 46 8.92 -3.83 0.18
CA CYS A 46 9.08 -4.12 -1.25
C CYS A 46 7.81 -4.82 -1.79
N PRO A 47 7.53 -4.70 -3.11
CA PRO A 47 6.54 -5.53 -3.78
C PRO A 47 6.76 -7.02 -3.48
N THR A 48 5.66 -7.77 -3.29
CA THR A 48 5.77 -9.22 -3.04
C THR A 48 5.96 -9.96 -4.37
N LYS A 49 6.57 -11.14 -4.31
CA LYS A 49 6.76 -11.99 -5.51
C LYS A 49 5.43 -12.43 -6.12
N GLU A 50 4.40 -12.57 -5.29
CA GLU A 50 3.05 -12.94 -5.72
C GLU A 50 2.23 -11.76 -6.28
N GLY A 51 2.80 -10.54 -6.30
CA GLY A 51 2.11 -9.35 -6.79
C GLY A 51 1.06 -8.77 -5.83
N HIS A 52 1.06 -9.18 -4.56
CA HIS A 52 0.18 -8.62 -3.55
C HIS A 52 0.68 -7.24 -3.10
N ASP A 53 -0.25 -6.37 -2.65
CA ASP A 53 0.14 -5.13 -1.97
C ASP A 53 0.77 -5.48 -0.61
N ALA A 54 2.09 -5.38 -0.53
CA ALA A 54 2.86 -5.69 0.67
C ALA A 54 2.45 -4.87 1.89
N CYS A 55 1.90 -3.66 1.72
CA CYS A 55 1.44 -2.85 2.84
C CYS A 55 0.18 -3.43 3.51
N LEU A 56 -0.62 -4.21 2.78
CA LEU A 56 -1.83 -4.86 3.31
C LEU A 56 -1.60 -6.35 3.61
N GLY A 57 -0.73 -7.00 2.84
CA GLY A 57 -0.56 -8.44 2.87
C GLY A 57 -1.76 -9.18 2.26
N LYS A 58 -1.86 -10.48 2.56
CA LYS A 58 -2.93 -11.34 2.05
C LYS A 58 -4.21 -11.15 2.89
N LEU A 59 -5.29 -10.76 2.23
CA LEU A 59 -6.58 -10.49 2.85
C LEU A 59 -7.59 -11.60 2.48
N PRO A 60 -8.23 -12.27 3.45
CA PRO A 60 -9.23 -13.30 3.15
C PRO A 60 -10.51 -12.69 2.54
N GLY A 61 -11.05 -13.33 1.51
CA GLY A 61 -12.28 -12.88 0.83
C GLY A 61 -12.11 -11.66 -0.07
N VAL A 62 -10.89 -11.13 -0.22
CA VAL A 62 -10.57 -9.98 -1.07
C VAL A 62 -9.90 -10.47 -2.35
N SER A 63 -10.47 -10.11 -3.49
CA SER A 63 -9.92 -10.43 -4.81
C SER A 63 -8.80 -9.46 -5.21
N TYR A 64 -8.96 -8.17 -4.89
CA TYR A 64 -7.96 -7.13 -5.20
C TYR A 64 -7.90 -6.10 -4.08
N ALA A 65 -6.69 -5.66 -3.75
CA ALA A 65 -6.50 -4.61 -2.76
C ALA A 65 -5.29 -3.74 -3.10
N CYS A 66 -5.41 -2.45 -2.79
CA CYS A 66 -4.28 -1.53 -2.76
C CYS A 66 -4.44 -0.56 -1.59
N CYS A 67 -3.36 -0.28 -0.87
CA CYS A 67 -3.33 0.71 0.21
C CYS A 67 -3.26 2.16 -0.32
N GLY A 68 -3.16 2.32 -1.64
CA GLY A 68 -2.97 3.61 -2.32
C GLY A 68 -1.55 4.18 -2.22
N HIS A 69 -0.62 3.43 -1.62
CA HIS A 69 0.81 3.74 -1.47
C HIS A 69 1.14 5.16 -0.99
N GLY A 70 0.23 5.77 -0.20
CA GLY A 70 0.40 7.12 0.36
C GLY A 70 0.02 8.26 -0.57
N VAL A 71 -0.40 7.96 -1.80
CA VAL A 71 -0.75 8.97 -2.81
C VAL A 71 -2.26 9.04 -3.03
N LYS A 72 -2.93 7.87 -3.06
CA LYS A 72 -4.36 7.75 -3.31
C LYS A 72 -5.05 7.08 -2.12
N ARG A 73 -6.38 7.13 -2.11
CA ARG A 73 -7.19 6.32 -1.18
C ARG A 73 -6.98 4.84 -1.49
N GLY A 74 -6.85 4.05 -0.43
CA GLY A 74 -6.82 2.60 -0.54
C GLY A 74 -8.19 2.05 -0.94
N TYR A 75 -8.19 0.85 -1.51
CA TYR A 75 -9.40 0.12 -1.82
C TYR A 75 -9.23 -1.39 -1.60
N MET A 76 -10.35 -2.06 -1.39
CA MET A 76 -10.47 -3.52 -1.48
C MET A 76 -11.70 -3.86 -2.30
N MET A 77 -11.56 -4.84 -3.18
CA MET A 77 -12.65 -5.44 -3.94
C MET A 77 -12.83 -6.89 -3.49
N PHE A 78 -14.02 -7.19 -3.00
CA PHE A 78 -14.41 -8.53 -2.56
C PHE A 78 -14.87 -9.38 -3.74
N SER A 79 -14.88 -10.70 -3.57
CA SER A 79 -15.30 -11.64 -4.61
C SER A 79 -16.77 -11.50 -5.00
N ASP A 80 -17.59 -10.90 -4.15
CA ASP A 80 -19.01 -10.58 -4.41
C ASP A 80 -19.20 -9.26 -5.18
N GLY A 81 -18.11 -8.59 -5.57
CA GLY A 81 -18.13 -7.31 -6.28
C GLY A 81 -18.24 -6.08 -5.38
N LYS A 82 -18.35 -6.23 -4.05
CA LYS A 82 -18.35 -5.09 -3.13
C LYS A 82 -16.99 -4.38 -3.15
N ILE A 83 -17.01 -3.04 -3.16
CA ILE A 83 -15.79 -2.22 -3.11
C ILE A 83 -15.82 -1.34 -1.87
N VAL A 84 -14.76 -1.40 -1.06
CA VAL A 84 -14.54 -0.51 0.08
C VAL A 84 -13.36 0.40 -0.24
N ARG A 85 -13.51 1.71 0.00
CA ARG A 85 -12.43 2.70 -0.11
C ARG A 85 -12.11 3.29 1.26
N PHE A 86 -10.83 3.52 1.53
CA PHE A 86 -10.35 3.96 2.85
C PHE A 86 -9.14 4.89 2.73
N THR A 87 -8.94 5.75 3.72
CA THR A 87 -7.76 6.63 3.82
C THR A 87 -6.73 6.08 4.80
N GLN A 88 -7.21 5.40 5.84
CA GLN A 88 -6.41 4.78 6.89
C GLN A 88 -6.90 3.35 7.14
N LEU A 89 -6.01 2.46 7.61
CA LEU A 89 -6.37 1.05 7.79
C LEU A 89 -7.36 0.84 8.93
N GLU A 90 -7.31 1.72 9.93
CA GLU A 90 -8.21 1.74 11.09
C GLU A 90 -9.68 1.97 10.68
N GLU A 91 -9.93 2.66 9.56
CA GLU A 91 -11.28 2.86 9.02
C GLU A 91 -11.88 1.59 8.41
N VAL A 92 -11.01 0.68 7.96
CA VAL A 92 -11.42 -0.59 7.32
C VAL A 92 -11.98 -1.55 8.36
N GLU A 93 -11.34 -1.63 9.53
CA GLU A 93 -11.73 -2.51 10.63
C GLU A 93 -13.17 -2.23 11.12
N GLN A 94 -13.60 -0.96 11.06
CA GLN A 94 -14.95 -0.56 11.48
C GLN A 94 -16.04 -0.85 10.43
N ARG A 95 -15.68 -1.03 9.15
CA ARG A 95 -16.64 -1.22 8.03
C ARG A 95 -16.75 -2.66 7.53
N ILE A 96 -15.77 -3.53 7.80
CA ILE A 96 -15.88 -4.96 7.53
C ILE A 96 -16.66 -5.63 8.67
N GLN A 97 -17.98 -5.40 8.70
CA GLN A 97 -18.92 -6.30 9.36
C GLN A 97 -19.32 -7.36 8.34
N HIS A 98 -19.06 -8.64 8.63
CA HIS A 98 -19.48 -9.74 7.76
C HIS A 98 -21.02 -9.85 7.76
N PRO A 99 -21.64 -10.31 6.66
CA PRO A 99 -23.10 -10.48 6.57
C PRO A 99 -23.69 -11.50 7.57
N ASN A 100 -22.85 -12.28 8.26
CA ASN A 100 -23.24 -13.21 9.31
C ASN A 100 -23.00 -12.67 10.74
N GLY A 101 -22.64 -11.40 10.89
CA GLY A 101 -22.36 -10.77 12.20
C GLY A 101 -21.06 -11.22 12.87
N SER A 102 -20.27 -12.12 12.26
CA SER A 102 -18.97 -12.51 12.81
C SER A 102 -17.93 -11.44 12.51
N ILE A 103 -17.16 -11.00 13.52
CA ILE A 103 -16.02 -10.11 13.32
C ILE A 103 -14.77 -10.97 13.47
N THR A 104 -14.10 -11.31 12.37
CA THR A 104 -12.80 -11.97 12.42
C THR A 104 -11.69 -10.94 12.51
N PHE A 105 -11.34 -10.57 13.75
CA PHE A 105 -10.09 -9.90 14.04
C PHE A 105 -8.96 -10.92 14.00
N LYS A 106 -8.22 -10.94 12.89
CA LYS A 106 -6.84 -11.43 12.94
C LYS A 106 -6.00 -10.27 12.51
N LYS A 107 -5.50 -9.50 13.50
CA LYS A 107 -4.49 -8.44 13.36
C LYS A 107 -3.83 -8.49 11.98
N ILE A 108 -4.33 -7.71 11.04
CA ILE A 108 -3.60 -7.50 9.79
C ILE A 108 -2.47 -6.59 10.23
N LEU A 109 -1.33 -7.22 10.56
CA LEU A 109 -0.08 -6.68 11.10
C LEU A 109 0.04 -6.70 12.64
N ASP A 110 0.36 -7.88 13.20
CA ASP A 110 1.34 -7.90 14.29
C ASP A 110 2.71 -7.47 13.72
N LYS A 111 2.94 -6.16 13.68
CA LYS A 111 4.29 -5.57 13.70
C LYS A 111 4.51 -4.84 15.03
N ASN A 112 4.17 -5.50 16.14
CA ASN A 112 4.75 -5.11 17.43
C ASN A 112 4.76 -6.26 18.43
N SER A 113 5.50 -7.32 18.12
CA SER A 113 6.08 -8.16 19.16
C SER A 113 7.21 -7.36 19.85
N LYS A 114 6.83 -6.66 20.94
CA LYS A 114 7.61 -6.39 22.17
C LYS A 114 9.12 -6.13 21.98
N SER A 115 9.66 -4.97 22.36
CA SER A 115 9.90 -4.69 23.78
C SER A 115 10.33 -3.24 24.03
N LYS A 116 9.43 -2.43 24.60
CA LYS A 116 9.84 -1.36 25.53
C LYS A 116 9.92 -1.97 26.92
N SER A 117 11.07 -2.52 27.31
CA SER A 117 11.39 -2.69 28.73
C SER A 117 11.81 -1.31 29.26
N LYS A 118 10.84 -0.59 29.84
CA LYS A 118 11.14 0.50 30.76
C LYS A 118 11.86 -0.11 31.97
N GLY A 119 13.17 0.08 32.06
CA GLY A 119 13.91 -0.11 33.31
C GLY A 119 13.38 0.89 34.33
N LYS A 120 12.55 0.40 35.25
CA LYS A 120 12.11 1.14 36.43
C LYS A 120 13.25 1.06 37.45
N LYS A 121 13.85 2.22 37.74
CA LYS A 121 14.70 2.46 38.92
C LYS A 121 13.95 2.01 40.18
N VAL A 122 14.60 1.19 41.00
CA VAL A 122 14.45 1.13 42.46
C VAL A 122 15.87 1.02 43.01
#